data_AF-A0A7J3J1V6-F1
#
_entry.id   AF-A0A7J3J1V6-F1
#
_cell.length_a   1.000
_cell.length_b   1.000
_cell.length_c   1.000
_cell.angle_alpha   90.00
_cell.angle_beta   90.00
_cell.angle_gamma   90.00
#
_symmetry.space_group_name_H-M   'P 1'
#
loop_
_entity.id
_entity.type
_entity.pdbx_description
1 polymer ?
#
loop_
_entity_poly.entity_id
_entity_poly.type
_entity_poly.pdbx_seq_one_letter_code
_entity_poly.pdbx_strand_id
1 'polypeptide(L)'
;MAEELGATLDPTGLSKYRDKIINGPVVSTFLWLGIPPFLNQLVFIAYNVADTYWLSCYDELCVSVPRQVFPVLMLFQALVMATNAACLSIVSQYVGAKAYKNASLEASRFFTAACLSGIALNIIFLT
;
A
#
# COMPACT_ATOMS: atom_id res chain seq x y z
N MET A 1 36.23 2.14 6.88
CA MET A 1 36.23 3.23 5.86
C MET A 1 35.05 3.15 4.89
N ALA A 2 34.66 1.98 4.36
CA ALA A 2 33.45 1.84 3.52
C ALA A 2 32.13 1.95 4.32
N GLU A 3 32.15 1.58 5.60
CA GLU A 3 30.99 1.59 6.49
C GLU A 3 30.63 3.02 6.96
N GLU A 4 31.63 3.90 7.14
CA GLU A 4 31.41 5.32 7.44
C GLU A 4 30.91 6.13 6.22
N LEU A 5 31.24 5.69 5.00
CA LEU A 5 30.74 6.32 3.77
C LEU A 5 29.27 5.97 3.49
N GLY A 6 28.79 4.81 3.96
CA GLY A 6 27.38 4.43 3.90
C GLY A 6 26.51 5.19 4.90
N ALA A 7 27.04 5.47 6.09
CA ALA A 7 26.36 6.21 7.14
C ALA A 7 26.16 7.71 6.82
N THR A 8 26.98 8.28 5.94
CA THR A 8 26.85 9.69 5.51
C THR A 8 25.84 9.90 4.38
N LEU A 9 25.41 8.83 3.69
CA LEU A 9 24.51 8.89 2.52
C LEU A 9 23.05 8.48 2.80
N ASP A 10 22.74 7.89 3.97
CA ASP A 10 21.41 7.38 4.33
C ASP A 10 20.94 7.91 5.70
N PRO A 11 20.30 9.10 5.76
CA PRO A 11 19.73 9.64 6.99
C PRO A 11 18.47 8.89 7.47
N THR A 12 17.98 7.89 6.73
CA THR A 12 16.68 7.23 6.95
C THR A 12 16.79 5.79 7.49
N GLY A 13 17.99 5.21 7.54
CA GLY A 13 18.23 3.84 8.01
C GLY A 13 17.70 2.75 7.07
N LEU A 14 17.32 3.11 5.83
CA LEU A 14 16.78 2.18 4.83
C LEU A 14 17.79 1.11 4.40
N SER A 15 19.08 1.45 4.43
CA SER A 15 20.20 0.54 4.14
C SER A 15 20.19 -0.70 5.02
N LYS A 16 19.97 -0.55 6.33
CA LYS A 16 19.91 -1.65 7.29
C LYS A 16 18.75 -2.62 6.98
N TYR A 17 17.59 -2.09 6.59
CA TYR A 17 16.44 -2.91 6.21
C TYR A 17 16.68 -3.62 4.88
N ARG A 18 17.21 -2.93 3.88
CA ARG A 18 17.59 -3.51 2.59
C ARG A 18 18.58 -4.66 2.78
N ASP A 19 19.62 -4.47 3.57
CA ASP A 19 20.65 -5.49 3.76
C ASP A 19 20.13 -6.69 4.55
N LYS A 20 19.19 -6.48 5.50
CA LYS A 20 18.46 -7.57 6.16
C LYS A 20 17.58 -8.35 5.18
N ILE A 21 16.97 -7.68 4.20
CA ILE A 21 16.11 -8.33 3.20
C ILE A 21 16.95 -9.14 2.20
N ILE A 22 18.10 -8.61 1.78
CA ILE A 22 18.93 -9.23 0.73
C ILE A 22 19.85 -10.32 1.28
N ASN A 23 20.45 -10.12 2.45
CA ASN A 23 21.42 -11.06 3.03
C ASN A 23 20.83 -11.97 4.12
N GLY A 24 19.59 -11.70 4.56
CA GLY A 24 18.91 -12.51 5.56
C GLY A 24 18.40 -13.85 5.01
N PRO A 25 18.16 -14.84 5.88
CA PRO A 25 17.59 -16.13 5.48
C PRO A 25 16.21 -15.95 4.85
N VAL A 26 16.08 -16.36 3.59
CA VAL A 26 14.91 -16.11 2.71
C VAL A 26 13.58 -16.45 3.40
N VAL A 27 13.48 -17.62 4.02
CA VAL A 27 12.24 -18.11 4.66
C VAL A 27 11.84 -17.23 5.85
N SER A 28 12.79 -16.87 6.73
CA SER A 28 12.49 -16.05 7.90
C SER A 28 12.16 -14.62 7.51
N THR A 29 12.85 -14.05 6.53
CA THR A 29 12.58 -12.70 6.02
C THR A 29 11.21 -12.64 5.34
N PHE A 30 10.88 -13.64 4.53
CA PHE A 30 9.57 -13.75 3.88
C PHE A 30 8.43 -13.82 4.89
N LEU A 31 8.54 -14.68 5.91
CA LEU A 31 7.54 -14.78 6.96
C LEU A 31 7.42 -13.46 7.74
N TRP A 32 8.54 -12.84 8.11
CA TRP A 32 8.53 -11.57 8.84
C TRP A 32 7.86 -10.44 8.04
N LEU A 33 8.11 -10.36 6.73
CA LEU A 33 7.52 -9.33 5.87
C LEU A 33 6.06 -9.65 5.51
N GLY A 34 5.70 -10.93 5.42
CA GLY A 34 4.38 -11.41 5.03
C GLY A 34 3.35 -11.45 6.16
N ILE A 35 3.77 -11.63 7.42
CA ILE A 35 2.86 -11.67 8.58
C ILE A 35 2.00 -10.39 8.69
N PRO A 36 2.54 -9.16 8.64
CA PRO A 36 1.73 -7.95 8.75
C PRO A 36 0.63 -7.81 7.68
N PRO A 37 0.92 -7.91 6.35
CA PRO A 37 -0.12 -7.83 5.34
C PRO A 37 -1.07 -9.02 5.39
N PHE A 38 -0.61 -10.20 5.81
CA PHE A 38 -1.48 -11.36 6.02
C PHE A 38 -2.53 -11.09 7.11
N LEU A 39 -2.13 -10.55 8.26
CA LEU A 39 -3.06 -10.18 9.33
C LEU A 39 -4.05 -9.11 8.86
N ASN A 40 -3.58 -8.09 8.14
CA ASN A 40 -4.45 -7.07 7.56
C ASN A 40 -5.50 -7.70 6.62
N GLN A 41 -5.09 -8.67 5.79
CA GLN A 41 -6.00 -9.36 4.89
C GLN A 41 -7.05 -10.19 5.64
N LEU A 42 -6.70 -10.82 6.76
CA LEU A 42 -7.65 -11.56 7.60
C LEU A 42 -8.72 -10.64 8.19
N VAL A 43 -8.30 -9.48 8.72
CA VAL A 43 -9.24 -8.47 9.25
C VAL A 43 -10.17 -7.96 8.15
N PHE A 44 -9.62 -7.68 6.96
CA PHE A 44 -10.41 -7.26 5.81
C PHE A 44 -11.48 -8.29 5.44
N ILE A 45 -11.13 -9.57 5.32
CA ILE A 45 -12.09 -10.62 5.00
C ILE A 45 -13.14 -10.77 6.11
N ALA A 46 -12.71 -10.76 7.37
CA ALA A 46 -13.63 -10.84 8.51
C ALA A 46 -14.65 -9.69 8.52
N TYR A 47 -14.22 -8.46 8.20
CA TYR A 47 -15.10 -7.31 8.08
C TYR A 47 -16.13 -7.49 6.95
N ASN A 48 -15.69 -7.92 5.76
CA ASN A 48 -16.61 -8.14 4.64
C ASN A 48 -17.67 -9.20 4.96
N VAL A 49 -17.29 -10.27 5.67
CA VAL A 49 -18.22 -11.31 6.12
C VAL A 49 -19.17 -10.78 7.20
N ALA A 50 -18.66 -10.05 8.18
CA ALA A 50 -19.48 -9.47 9.26
C ALA A 50 -20.51 -8.46 8.72
N ASP A 51 -20.11 -7.60 7.80
CA ASP A 51 -20.98 -6.62 7.14
C ASP A 51 -22.10 -7.32 6.33
N THR A 52 -21.72 -8.31 5.53
CA THR A 52 -22.68 -9.10 4.74
C THR A 52 -23.64 -9.88 5.65
N TYR A 53 -23.13 -10.48 6.74
CA TYR A 53 -23.93 -11.20 7.72
C TYR A 53 -24.92 -10.28 8.43
N TRP A 54 -24.46 -9.11 8.87
CA TRP A 54 -25.29 -8.10 9.52
C TRP A 54 -26.41 -7.61 8.61
N LEU A 55 -26.10 -7.31 7.34
CA LEU A 55 -27.08 -6.91 6.33
C LEU A 55 -28.08 -8.03 6.01
N SER A 56 -27.62 -9.29 6.01
CA SER A 56 -28.47 -10.46 5.80
C SER A 56 -29.44 -10.73 6.94
N CYS A 57 -29.15 -10.27 8.16
CA CYS A 57 -30.09 -10.34 9.27
C CYS A 57 -31.18 -9.26 9.22
N TYR A 58 -31.00 -8.17 8.46
CA TYR A 58 -31.90 -7.03 8.46
C TYR A 58 -33.01 -7.14 7.40
N ASP A 59 -32.67 -7.47 6.14
CA ASP A 59 -33.63 -7.71 5.05
C ASP A 59 -32.92 -8.31 3.80
N GLU A 60 -33.57 -9.21 3.05
CA GLU A 60 -33.00 -9.78 1.80
C GLU A 60 -32.75 -8.72 0.71
N LEU A 61 -33.57 -7.67 0.65
CA LEU A 61 -33.40 -6.57 -0.30
C LEU A 61 -32.17 -5.72 0.05
N CYS A 62 -31.86 -5.55 1.33
CA CYS A 62 -30.70 -4.79 1.78
C CYS A 62 -29.37 -5.46 1.42
N VAL A 63 -29.32 -6.78 1.28
CA VAL A 63 -28.12 -7.52 0.83
C VAL A 63 -27.90 -7.41 -0.69
N SER A 64 -28.96 -7.15 -1.45
CA SER A 64 -28.90 -7.12 -2.91
C SER A 64 -28.34 -5.81 -3.48
N VAL A 65 -28.44 -4.71 -2.71
CA VAL A 65 -27.96 -3.38 -3.11
C VAL A 65 -26.42 -3.28 -3.14
N PRO A 66 -25.65 -3.70 -2.11
CA PRO A 66 -24.18 -3.67 -2.16
C PRO A 66 -23.61 -4.47 -3.33
N ARG A 67 -24.26 -5.59 -3.68
CA ARG A 67 -23.83 -6.47 -4.77
C ARG A 67 -23.90 -5.79 -6.14
N GLN A 68 -24.85 -4.87 -6.34
CA GLN A 68 -24.98 -4.08 -7.57
C GLN A 68 -23.96 -2.94 -7.65
N VAL A 69 -23.57 -2.37 -6.50
CA VAL A 69 -22.60 -1.27 -6.42
C VAL A 69 -21.15 -1.78 -6.47
N PHE A 70 -20.94 -3.06 -6.13
CA PHE A 70 -19.62 -3.70 -6.09
C PHE A 70 -18.76 -3.50 -7.36
N PRO A 71 -19.28 -3.66 -8.60
CA PRO A 71 -18.48 -3.44 -9.81
C PRO A 71 -17.98 -1.99 -9.95
N VAL A 72 -18.79 -1.01 -9.53
CA VAL A 72 -18.41 0.42 -9.57
C VAL A 72 -17.31 0.68 -8.55
N LEU A 73 -17.44 0.15 -7.33
CA LEU A 73 -16.38 0.24 -6.32
C LEU A 73 -15.09 -0.43 -6.81
N MET A 74 -15.19 -1.59 -7.45
CA MET A 74 -14.04 -2.31 -8.01
C MET A 74 -13.32 -1.49 -9.08
N LEU A 75 -14.05 -0.74 -9.92
CA LEU A 75 -13.46 0.16 -10.92
C LEU A 75 -12.59 1.23 -10.27
N PHE A 76 -13.10 1.91 -9.24
CA PHE A 76 -12.33 2.92 -8.50
C PHE A 76 -11.15 2.29 -7.75
N GLN A 77 -11.36 1.13 -7.13
CA GLN A 77 -10.31 0.37 -6.45
C GLN A 77 -9.18 0.02 -7.42
N ALA A 78 -9.50 -0.41 -8.64
CA ALA A 78 -8.52 -0.79 -9.66
C ALA A 78 -7.60 0.39 -10.04
N LEU A 79 -8.15 1.61 -10.17
CA LEU A 79 -7.36 2.81 -10.45
C LEU A 79 -6.37 3.13 -9.32
N VAL A 80 -6.84 3.04 -8.08
CA VAL A 80 -6.00 3.23 -6.89
C VAL A 80 -4.91 2.14 -6.83
N MET A 81 -5.27 0.89 -7.06
CA MET A 81 -4.32 -0.24 -7.04
C MET A 81 -3.26 -0.11 -8.14
N ALA A 82 -3.63 0.31 -9.36
CA ALA A 82 -2.68 0.53 -10.45
C ALA A 82 -1.64 1.60 -10.10
N THR A 83 -2.10 2.71 -9.50
CA THR A 83 -1.23 3.81 -9.09
C THR A 83 -0.31 3.39 -7.94
N ASN A 84 -0.85 2.68 -6.94
CA ASN A 84 -0.07 2.14 -5.82
C ASN A 84 1.00 1.14 -6.29
N ALA A 85 0.66 0.25 -7.24
CA ALA A 85 1.60 -0.70 -7.81
C ALA A 85 2.73 0.00 -8.58
N ALA A 86 2.42 1.04 -9.35
CA ALA A 86 3.42 1.85 -10.06
C ALA A 86 4.37 2.57 -9.09
N CYS A 87 3.83 3.22 -8.07
CA CYS A 87 4.61 3.89 -7.02
C CYS A 87 5.53 2.91 -6.28
N LEU A 88 4.98 1.78 -5.82
CA LEU A 88 5.74 0.75 -5.12
C LEU A 88 6.87 0.19 -5.99
N SER A 89 6.61 -0.05 -7.28
CA SER A 89 7.62 -0.49 -8.24
C SER A 89 8.77 0.51 -8.36
N ILE A 90 8.48 1.80 -8.61
CA ILE A 90 9.49 2.85 -8.76
C ILE A 90 10.33 2.99 -7.49
N VAL A 91 9.68 3.07 -6.32
CA VAL A 91 10.36 3.20 -5.03
C VAL A 91 11.24 1.98 -4.75
N SER A 92 10.73 0.77 -5.00
CA SER A 92 11.51 -0.47 -4.81
C SER A 92 12.75 -0.53 -5.69
N GLN A 93 12.67 -0.04 -6.94
CA GLN A 93 13.81 0.06 -7.85
C GLN A 93 14.87 1.04 -7.34
N TYR A 94 14.48 2.23 -6.87
CA TYR A 94 15.42 3.20 -6.30
C TYR A 94 16.08 2.68 -5.01
N VAL A 95 15.33 2.00 -4.15
CA VAL A 95 15.85 1.35 -2.93
C VAL A 95 16.83 0.22 -3.29
N GLY A 96 16.52 -0.57 -4.32
CA GLY A 96 17.41 -1.61 -4.85
C GLY A 96 18.74 -1.06 -5.36
N ALA A 97 18.68 0.07 -6.08
CA ALA A 97 19.83 0.80 -6.63
C ALA A 97 20.63 1.62 -5.60
N LYS A 98 20.30 1.53 -4.30
CA LYS A 98 20.90 2.30 -3.20
C LYS A 98 20.74 3.83 -3.33
N ALA A 99 19.78 4.29 -4.12
CA ALA A 99 19.51 5.71 -4.36
C ALA A 99 18.45 6.25 -3.37
N TYR A 100 18.72 6.17 -2.07
CA TYR A 100 17.74 6.45 -1.01
C TYR A 100 17.19 7.88 -1.03
N LYS A 101 18.03 8.87 -1.35
CA LYS A 101 17.60 10.27 -1.50
C LYS A 101 16.59 10.47 -2.64
N ASN A 102 16.76 9.72 -3.73
CA ASN A 102 15.82 9.78 -4.85
C ASN A 102 14.54 9.00 -4.53
N ALA A 103 14.65 7.87 -3.81
CA ALA A 103 13.49 7.12 -3.35
C ALA A 103 12.57 7.97 -2.45
N SER A 104 13.15 8.72 -1.50
CA SER A 104 12.37 9.59 -0.61
C SER A 104 11.77 10.80 -1.32
N LEU A 105 12.50 11.38 -2.28
CA LEU A 105 12.01 12.50 -3.09
C LEU A 105 10.82 12.07 -3.98
N GLU A 106 10.96 10.97 -4.69
CA GLU A 106 9.89 10.45 -5.56
C GLU A 106 8.68 10.00 -4.73
N ALA A 107 8.88 9.32 -3.59
CA ALA A 107 7.78 8.99 -2.68
C ALA A 107 7.03 10.25 -2.18
N SER A 108 7.76 11.33 -1.88
CA SER A 108 7.16 12.61 -1.45
C SER A 108 6.39 13.31 -2.57
N ARG A 109 6.86 13.23 -3.82
CA ARG A 109 6.15 13.73 -5.01
C ARG A 109 4.87 12.95 -5.23
N PHE A 110 4.93 11.61 -5.17
CA PHE A 110 3.75 10.76 -5.24
C PHE A 110 2.75 11.07 -4.13
N PHE A 111 3.21 11.25 -2.89
CA PHE A 111 2.34 11.60 -1.77
C PHE A 111 1.63 12.95 -1.98
N THR A 112 2.39 13.99 -2.38
CA THR A 112 1.81 15.30 -2.68
C THR A 112 0.81 15.23 -3.84
N ALA A 113 1.14 14.50 -4.90
CA ALA A 113 0.26 14.30 -6.05
C ALA A 113 -1.01 13.52 -5.66
N ALA A 114 -0.90 12.49 -4.83
CA ALA A 114 -2.02 11.72 -4.31
C ALA A 114 -2.96 12.61 -3.48
N CYS A 115 -2.41 13.42 -2.57
CA CYS A 115 -3.21 14.39 -1.80
C CYS A 115 -3.94 15.40 -2.71
N LEU A 116 -3.25 15.99 -3.69
CA LEU A 116 -3.86 16.90 -4.65
C LEU A 116 -4.98 16.23 -5.45
N SER A 117 -4.75 15.01 -5.93
CA SER A 117 -5.75 14.24 -6.68
C SER A 117 -6.97 13.92 -5.83
N GLY A 118 -6.77 13.58 -4.55
CA GLY A 118 -7.86 13.31 -3.60
C GLY A 118 -8.70 14.56 -3.33
N ILE A 119 -8.06 15.71 -3.11
CA ILE A 119 -8.75 17.00 -2.92
C ILE A 119 -9.56 17.36 -4.17
N ALA A 120 -8.96 17.22 -5.36
CA ALA A 120 -9.63 17.50 -6.62
C ALA A 120 -10.88 16.61 -6.82
N LEU A 121 -10.76 15.30 -6.58
CA LEU A 121 -11.88 14.37 -6.66
C LEU A 121 -12.97 14.71 -5.65
N ASN A 122 -12.61 15.12 -4.43
CA ASN A 122 -13.59 15.49 -3.41
C ASN A 122 -14.39 16.74 -3.81
N ILE A 123 -13.73 17.75 -4.39
CA ILE A 123 -14.39 18.97 -4.90
C ILE A 123 -15.34 18.62 -6.06
N ILE A 124 -14.91 17.76 -6.98
CA ILE A 124 -15.75 17.31 -8.11
C ILE A 124 -16.98 16.54 -7.61
N PHE A 125 -16.84 15.73 -6.55
CA PHE A 125 -17.95 14.96 -6.00
C PHE A 125 -18.93 15.82 -5.17
N LEU A 126 -18.44 16.92 -4.60
CA LEU A 126 -19.24 17.85 -3.80
C LEU A 126 -20.02 18.88 -4.66
N THR A 127 -19.57 19.13 -5.89
CA THR A 127 -20.18 20.09 -6.84
C THR A 127 -21.15 19.38 -7.77
#